data_AF-A0A378F5Y4-F1
#
_entry.id   AF-A0A378F5Y4-F1
#
_cell.length_a   1.000
_cell.length_b   1.000
_cell.length_c   1.000
_cell.angle_alpha   90.00
_cell.angle_beta   90.00
_cell.angle_gamma   90.00
#
_symmetry.space_group_name_H-M   'P 1'
#
loop_
_entity.id
_entity.type
_entity.pdbx_description
1 polymer ?
#
loop_
_entity_poly.entity_id
_entity_poly.type
_entity_poly.pdbx_seq_one_letter_code
_entity_poly.pdbx_strand_id
1 'polypeptide(L)'
;MCGRFAQAQSREEYLAHLVEAAERDIAWDPAPIGRYNVAPGTKVLLLNERDEQLHLDAVYWGYAPGWWDKPPLINARVETAALYLED
;
A
#
# COMPACT_ATOMS: atom_id res chain seq x y z
N MET A 1 -14.24 -5.17 4.95
CA MET A 1 -12.86 -5.58 5.31
C MET A 1 -12.41 -6.64 4.32
N CYS A 2 -11.20 -6.51 3.77
CA CYS A 2 -10.69 -7.41 2.73
C CYS A 2 -9.40 -8.09 3.25
N GLY A 3 -9.27 -9.41 3.06
CA GLY A 3 -8.12 -10.20 3.49
C GLY A 3 -7.30 -10.79 2.34
N ARG A 4 -7.61 -10.37 1.11
CA ARG A 4 -6.95 -10.80 -0.13
C ARG A 4 -7.28 -9.86 -1.28
N PHE A 5 -6.35 -9.70 -2.22
CA PHE A 5 -6.55 -8.96 -3.46
C PHE A 5 -5.56 -9.41 -4.55
N ALA A 6 -5.73 -8.88 -5.77
CA ALA A 6 -4.81 -9.06 -6.88
C ALA A 6 -4.07 -7.75 -7.20
N GLN A 7 -2.76 -7.84 -7.38
CA GLN A 7 -1.89 -6.81 -7.94
C GLN A 7 -1.11 -7.48 -9.07
N ALA A 8 -1.72 -7.56 -10.24
CA ALA A 8 -1.32 -8.46 -11.32
C ALA A 8 -0.72 -7.74 -12.53
N GLN A 9 -1.15 -6.51 -12.81
CA GLN A 9 -0.72 -5.73 -13.98
C GLN A 9 0.67 -5.12 -13.78
N SER A 10 1.21 -4.49 -14.82
CA SER A 10 2.47 -3.74 -14.74
C SER A 10 2.33 -2.48 -13.87
N ARG A 11 3.46 -1.93 -13.41
CA ARG A 11 3.46 -0.67 -12.63
C ARG A 11 2.87 0.48 -13.45
N GLU A 12 3.24 0.54 -14.72
CA GLU A 12 2.81 1.61 -15.63
C GLU A 12 1.30 1.59 -15.88
N GLU A 13 0.66 0.42 -15.94
CA GLU A 13 -0.81 0.33 -16.06
C GLU A 13 -1.52 0.97 -14.87
N TYR A 14 -1.04 0.72 -13.63
CA TYR A 14 -1.60 1.38 -12.45
C TYR A 14 -1.31 2.88 -12.43
N LEU A 15 -0.08 3.29 -12.76
CA LEU A 15 0.36 4.69 -12.71
C LEU A 15 -0.33 5.55 -13.78
N ALA A 16 -0.62 5.00 -14.96
CA ALA A 16 -1.32 5.70 -16.05
C ALA A 16 -2.72 6.20 -15.65
N HIS A 17 -3.35 5.60 -14.63
CA HIS A 17 -4.64 6.03 -14.10
C HIS A 17 -4.56 7.09 -13.00
N LEU A 18 -3.37 7.35 -12.46
CA LEU A 18 -3.17 8.18 -11.28
C LEU A 18 -2.32 9.43 -11.57
N VAL A 19 -1.44 9.37 -12.57
CA VAL A 19 -0.35 10.32 -12.72
C VAL A 19 -0.39 10.99 -14.09
N GLU A 20 -1.08 12.12 -14.21
CA GLU A 20 -0.87 13.05 -15.33
C GLU A 20 0.13 14.17 -15.01
N ALA A 21 0.49 14.42 -13.73
CA ALA A 21 1.25 15.63 -13.35
C ALA A 21 2.27 15.53 -12.19
N ALA A 22 2.41 14.39 -11.50
CA ALA A 22 3.35 14.28 -10.37
C ALA A 22 4.73 13.77 -10.80
N GLU A 23 5.79 14.36 -10.26
CA GLU A 23 7.15 13.83 -10.39
C GLU A 23 7.24 12.46 -9.69
N ARG A 24 7.91 11.48 -10.32
CA ARG A 24 7.99 10.12 -9.80
C ARG A 24 9.43 9.65 -9.70
N ASP A 25 9.81 9.18 -8.51
CA ASP A 25 11.03 8.42 -8.29
C ASP A 25 10.70 6.92 -8.34
N ILE A 26 10.22 6.50 -9.51
CA ILE A 26 9.82 5.12 -9.78
C ILE A 26 10.46 4.72 -11.11
N ALA A 27 11.36 3.75 -11.05
CA ALA A 27 11.98 3.20 -12.25
C ALA A 27 10.92 2.57 -13.17
N TRP A 28 10.99 2.91 -14.45
CA TRP A 28 10.15 2.30 -15.48
C TRP A 28 10.36 0.79 -15.51
N ASP A 29 9.26 0.05 -15.40
CA ASP A 29 9.25 -1.41 -15.45
C ASP A 29 7.93 -1.90 -16.07
N PRO A 30 7.97 -2.42 -17.31
CA PRO A 30 6.78 -2.88 -18.02
C PRO A 30 6.36 -4.29 -17.55
N ALA A 31 7.17 -4.97 -16.73
CA ALA A 31 6.87 -6.32 -16.31
C ALA A 31 5.61 -6.34 -15.43
N PRO A 32 4.71 -7.32 -15.63
CA PRO A 32 3.58 -7.52 -14.74
C PRO A 32 4.05 -7.83 -13.31
N ILE A 33 3.38 -7.26 -12.31
CA ILE A 33 3.61 -7.63 -10.91
C ILE A 33 3.20 -9.09 -10.66
N GLY A 34 2.18 -9.58 -11.38
CA GLY A 34 1.85 -11.01 -11.46
C GLY A 34 1.33 -11.65 -10.17
N ARG A 35 0.89 -10.87 -9.17
CA ARG A 35 0.39 -11.40 -7.90
C ARG A 35 -1.13 -11.46 -7.86
N TYR A 36 -1.70 -12.62 -8.15
CA TYR A 36 -3.16 -12.84 -8.23
C TYR A 36 -3.84 -13.13 -6.89
N ASN A 37 -3.08 -13.37 -5.82
CA ASN A 37 -3.59 -13.76 -4.50
C ASN A 37 -2.71 -13.18 -3.38
N VAL A 38 -2.58 -11.87 -3.33
CA VAL A 38 -1.77 -11.14 -2.34
C VAL A 38 -2.35 -11.38 -0.95
N ALA A 39 -1.52 -11.89 -0.03
CA ALA A 39 -1.91 -12.25 1.32
C ALA A 39 -1.33 -11.28 2.37
N PRO A 40 -2.00 -11.13 3.54
CA PRO A 40 -1.45 -10.42 4.69
C PRO A 40 -0.10 -10.98 5.12
N GLY A 41 0.71 -10.13 5.74
CA GLY A 41 2.06 -10.49 6.19
C GLY A 41 3.12 -10.56 5.07
N THR A 42 2.73 -10.33 3.82
CA THR A 42 3.69 -10.18 2.72
C THR A 42 4.07 -8.72 2.51
N LYS A 43 5.24 -8.45 1.90
CA LYS A 43 5.53 -7.13 1.37
C LYS A 43 4.73 -6.89 0.08
N VAL A 44 4.13 -5.74 -0.06
CA VAL A 44 3.31 -5.34 -1.21
C VAL A 44 3.80 -4.00 -1.73
N LEU A 45 3.80 -3.81 -3.05
CA LEU A 45 4.12 -2.50 -3.63
C LEU A 45 3.02 -1.50 -3.26
N LEU A 46 3.40 -0.48 -2.48
CA LEU A 46 2.53 0.56 -1.96
C LEU A 46 2.98 1.91 -2.54
N LEU A 47 2.07 2.58 -3.23
CA LEU A 47 2.30 3.94 -3.71
C LEU A 47 2.19 4.91 -2.52
N ASN A 48 3.16 5.82 -2.40
CA ASN A 48 3.15 6.89 -1.41
C ASN A 48 3.81 8.14 -1.98
N GLU A 49 3.59 9.28 -1.32
CA GLU A 49 4.23 10.55 -1.66
C GLU A 49 5.12 10.98 -0.50
N ARG A 50 6.36 11.34 -0.82
CA ARG A 50 7.33 11.94 0.11
C ARG A 50 8.19 12.91 -0.68
N ASP A 51 8.48 14.07 -0.07
CA ASP A 51 9.24 15.13 -0.70
C ASP A 51 8.68 15.54 -2.08
N GLU A 52 7.34 15.64 -2.17
CA GLU A 52 6.57 15.99 -3.40
C GLU A 52 6.76 15.02 -4.60
N GLN A 53 7.39 13.86 -4.36
CA GLN A 53 7.59 12.82 -5.37
C GLN A 53 6.81 11.56 -5.03
N LEU A 54 6.30 10.89 -6.07
CA LEU A 54 5.71 9.57 -5.94
C LEU A 54 6.78 8.49 -5.83
N HIS A 55 6.58 7.58 -4.89
CA HIS A 55 7.44 6.42 -4.63
C HIS A 55 6.63 5.13 -4.58
N LEU A 56 7.28 4.02 -4.92
CA LEU A 56 6.67 2.70 -4.90
C LEU A 56 7.54 1.71 -4.11
N ASP A 57 7.15 1.47 -2.85
CA ASP A 57 7.95 0.66 -1.93
C ASP A 57 7.28 -0.66 -1.59
N ALA A 58 8.10 -1.68 -1.36
CA ALA A 58 7.62 -2.98 -0.86
C ALA A 58 7.39 -2.92 0.65
N VAL A 59 6.16 -2.59 1.07
CA VAL A 59 5.77 -2.40 2.48
C VAL A 59 5.05 -3.62 3.03
N TYR A 60 5.33 -3.98 4.28
CA TYR A 60 4.66 -5.09 4.96
C TYR A 60 3.16 -4.82 5.15
N TRP A 61 2.30 -5.71 4.67
CA TRP A 61 0.86 -5.61 4.90
C TRP A 61 0.48 -6.16 6.28
N GLY A 62 0.58 -5.29 7.28
CA GLY A 62 0.15 -5.51 8.65
C GLY A 62 0.67 -4.41 9.58
N TYR A 63 -0.02 -4.18 10.69
CA TYR A 63 0.34 -3.17 11.69
C TYR A 63 0.28 -3.76 13.10
N ALA A 64 1.42 -3.76 13.79
CA ALA A 64 1.58 -4.20 15.17
C ALA A 64 2.68 -3.38 15.86
N PRO A 65 2.34 -2.25 16.50
CA PRO A 65 3.27 -1.50 17.34
C PRO A 65 3.82 -2.36 18.48
N GLY A 66 4.94 -1.96 19.09
CA GLY A 66 5.58 -2.74 20.16
C GLY A 66 4.72 -2.98 21.41
N TRP A 67 3.68 -2.18 21.62
CA TRP A 67 2.71 -2.33 22.71
C TRP A 67 1.52 -3.24 22.35
N TRP A 68 1.38 -3.67 21.10
CA TRP A 68 0.29 -4.52 20.63
C TRP A 68 0.68 -6.00 20.74
N ASP A 69 -0.03 -6.75 21.59
CA ASP A 69 0.27 -8.14 21.96
C ASP A 69 -0.55 -9.20 21.19
N LYS A 70 -1.23 -8.79 20.12
CA LYS A 70 -2.07 -9.64 19.25
C LYS A 70 -1.47 -9.74 17.84
N PRO A 71 -1.98 -10.63 16.98
CA PRO A 71 -1.58 -10.64 15.57
C PRO A 71 -1.75 -9.26 14.91
N PRO A 72 -0.90 -8.90 13.92
CA PRO A 72 -0.98 -7.61 13.25
C PRO A 72 -2.34 -7.34 12.62
N LEU A 73 -2.85 -6.12 12.80
CA LEU A 73 -4.05 -5.65 12.15
C LEU A 73 -3.77 -5.41 10.65
N ILE A 74 -4.75 -5.69 9.81
CA ILE A 74 -4.61 -5.62 8.33
C ILE A 74 -5.64 -4.69 7.67
N ASN A 75 -6.60 -4.19 8.44
CA ASN A 75 -7.64 -3.26 8.02
C ASN A 75 -7.83 -2.22 9.15
N ALA A 76 -8.15 -0.98 8.78
CA ALA A 76 -8.64 0.04 9.69
C ALA A 76 -10.08 0.40 9.29
N ARG A 77 -10.98 0.52 10.27
CA ARG A 77 -12.38 0.92 10.02
C ARG A 77 -12.46 2.41 9.77
N VAL A 78 -13.01 2.82 8.63
CA VAL A 78 -13.09 4.24 8.25
C VAL A 78 -13.88 5.06 9.27
N GLU A 79 -14.86 4.44 9.94
CA GLU A 79 -15.73 5.10 10.90
C GLU A 79 -14.98 5.57 12.15
N THR A 80 -13.85 4.95 12.49
CA THR A 80 -13.12 5.23 13.73
C THR A 80 -11.62 5.48 13.57
N ALA A 81 -11.05 5.27 12.38
CA ALA A 81 -9.59 5.35 12.17
C ALA A 81 -8.99 6.73 12.44
N ALA A 82 -9.75 7.81 12.21
CA ALA A 82 -9.28 9.19 12.37
C ALA A 82 -9.70 9.82 13.71
N LEU A 83 -10.42 9.09 14.56
CA LEU A 83 -10.88 9.65 15.83
C LEU A 83 -9.68 9.87 16.76
N TYR A 84 -9.42 11.13 17.09
CA TYR A 84 -8.55 11.51 18.19
C TYR A 84 -9.39 11.50 19.47
N LEU A 85 -8.90 10.82 20.50
CA LEU A 85 -9.39 11.04 21.86
C LEU A 85 -8.71 12.32 22.35
N GLU A 86 -9.48 13.39 22.54
CA GLU A 86 -9.03 14.55 23.32
C GLU A 86 -8.96 14.11 24.78
N ASP A 87 -7.76 14.02 25.34
CA ASP A 87 -7.49 14.07 26.79
C ASP A 87 -6.88 15.43 27.13
#